data_AF-A0A2V8P201-F1
#
_entry.id   AF-A0A2V8P201-F1
#
_cell.length_a   1.000
_cell.length_b   1.000
_cell.length_c   1.000
_cell.angle_alpha   90.00
_cell.angle_beta   90.00
_cell.angle_gamma   90.00
#
_symmetry.space_group_name_H-M   'P 1'
#
loop_
_entity.id
_entity.type
_entity.pdbx_description
1 polymer ?
#
loop_
_entity_poly.entity_id
_entity_poly.type
_entity_poly.pdbx_seq_one_letter_code
_entity_poly.pdbx_strand_id
1 'polypeptide(L)'
;YSFAGGTDAVQENASAADNSQSLAPTGVLKDLHDMHLSMLNEKPPNDGHRRTILFPVHTHVGFGIALQGFHLRLAELYVAKYVRVDPIPQRVKPKQSVLFSGRVLNPENELAGVDVYYEPLPTPPQIEWLRVARSYGMPDERESFQPRLPAGLLYTDGTKGEIEMLAGRNFRVRVPLSRIPGINTIMVWLSKGENGVPFPASQICVLVE
;
A
#
# COMPACT_ATOMS: atom_id res chain seq x y z
N TYR A 1 -8.07 -3.14 4.19
CA TYR A 1 -6.88 -4.02 4.31
C TYR A 1 -6.16 -3.81 5.64
N SER A 2 -5.57 -2.64 5.92
CA SER A 2 -4.70 -2.51 7.10
C SER A 2 -5.39 -2.69 8.46
N PHE A 3 -6.52 -2.03 8.69
CA PHE A 3 -7.31 -2.23 9.93
C PHE A 3 -7.88 -3.65 10.11
N ALA A 4 -7.82 -4.50 9.08
CA ALA A 4 -8.16 -5.91 9.16
C ALA A 4 -6.93 -6.80 9.46
N GLY A 5 -5.78 -6.21 9.80
CA GLY A 5 -4.53 -6.89 10.15
C GLY A 5 -3.51 -7.00 9.00
N GLY A 6 -3.81 -6.45 7.82
CA GLY A 6 -2.88 -6.41 6.70
C GLY A 6 -1.74 -5.40 6.91
N THR A 7 -0.53 -5.75 6.50
CA THR A 7 0.66 -4.89 6.67
C THR A 7 1.49 -4.76 5.40
N ASP A 8 1.21 -5.51 4.34
CA ASP A 8 1.94 -5.41 3.08
C ASP A 8 1.46 -4.19 2.28
N ALA A 9 2.35 -3.59 1.49
CA ALA A 9 1.91 -2.61 0.50
C ALA A 9 0.98 -3.29 -0.51
N VAL A 10 -0.11 -2.63 -0.88
CA VAL A 10 -1.13 -3.20 -1.77
C VAL A 10 -1.33 -2.36 -3.02
N GLN A 11 -1.70 -3.04 -4.09
CA GLN A 11 -2.40 -2.45 -5.23
C GLN A 11 -3.61 -3.31 -5.54
N GLU A 12 -4.68 -2.69 -6.02
CA GLU A 12 -5.95 -3.37 -6.27
C GLU A 12 -6.45 -3.06 -7.67
N ASN A 13 -6.87 -4.10 -8.36
CA ASN A 13 -7.73 -3.97 -9.52
C ASN A 13 -9.13 -4.49 -9.18
N ALA A 14 -10.15 -3.82 -9.69
CA ALA A 14 -11.53 -4.26 -9.53
C ALA A 14 -12.23 -4.30 -10.89
N SER A 15 -13.02 -5.33 -11.11
CA SER A 15 -13.82 -5.48 -12.32
C SER A 15 -15.20 -6.04 -11.99
N ALA A 16 -16.17 -5.72 -12.85
CA ALA A 16 -17.57 -6.04 -12.68
C ALA A 16 -18.19 -6.50 -14.01
N ALA A 17 -19.03 -7.54 -13.94
CA ALA A 17 -19.92 -7.94 -15.02
C ALA A 17 -21.35 -7.99 -14.48
N ASP A 18 -22.28 -7.27 -15.11
CA ASP A 18 -23.69 -7.18 -14.68
C ASP A 18 -24.63 -8.12 -15.44
N ASN A 19 -24.12 -8.81 -16.44
CA ASN A 19 -24.85 -9.79 -17.25
C ASN A 19 -23.91 -10.97 -17.58
N SER A 20 -23.47 -11.71 -16.55
CA SER A 20 -22.69 -12.93 -16.78
C SER A 20 -23.45 -13.86 -17.72
N GLN A 21 -22.74 -14.52 -18.63
CA GLN A 21 -23.40 -15.30 -19.68
C GLN A 21 -23.99 -16.61 -19.15
N SER A 22 -23.50 -17.05 -17.98
CA SER A 22 -23.90 -18.30 -17.35
C SER A 22 -23.54 -18.31 -15.87
N LEU A 23 -24.36 -19.00 -15.07
CA LEU A 23 -24.09 -19.29 -13.66
C LEU A 23 -23.38 -20.63 -13.47
N ALA A 24 -23.20 -21.40 -14.54
CA ALA A 24 -22.42 -22.61 -14.47
C ALA A 24 -20.96 -22.25 -14.17
N PRO A 25 -20.25 -23.06 -13.35
CA PRO A 25 -18.86 -22.77 -12.97
C PRO A 25 -17.94 -22.45 -14.15
N THR A 26 -18.09 -23.17 -15.27
CA THR A 26 -17.29 -22.94 -16.49
C THR A 26 -17.55 -21.57 -17.12
N GLY A 27 -18.80 -21.11 -17.09
CA GLY A 27 -19.17 -19.77 -17.58
C GLY A 27 -18.63 -18.66 -16.68
N VAL A 28 -18.79 -18.82 -15.36
CA VAL A 28 -18.25 -17.88 -14.37
C VAL A 28 -16.72 -17.78 -14.49
N LEU A 29 -16.02 -18.91 -14.65
CA LEU A 29 -14.57 -18.92 -14.85
C LEU A 29 -14.16 -18.21 -16.14
N LYS A 30 -14.93 -18.37 -17.22
CA LYS A 30 -14.68 -17.65 -18.47
C LYS A 30 -14.85 -16.14 -18.27
N ASP A 31 -15.92 -15.71 -17.60
CA ASP A 31 -16.17 -14.29 -17.35
C ASP A 31 -15.06 -13.68 -16.47
N LEU A 32 -14.63 -14.36 -15.40
CA LEU A 32 -13.49 -13.95 -14.57
C LEU A 32 -12.21 -13.80 -15.40
N HIS A 33 -11.93 -14.75 -16.28
CA HIS A 33 -10.75 -14.71 -17.15
C HIS A 33 -10.82 -13.54 -18.14
N ASP A 34 -11.98 -13.31 -18.76
CA ASP A 34 -12.19 -12.20 -19.69
C ASP A 34 -12.07 -10.84 -18.97
N MET A 35 -12.56 -10.74 -17.73
CA MET A 35 -12.39 -9.57 -16.88
C MET A 35 -10.91 -9.27 -16.59
N HIS A 36 -10.12 -10.28 -16.21
CA HIS A 36 -8.67 -10.14 -16.02
C HIS A 36 -7.96 -9.72 -17.31
N LEU A 37 -8.25 -10.41 -18.42
CA LEU A 37 -7.65 -10.09 -19.72
C LEU A 37 -7.99 -8.68 -20.19
N SER A 38 -9.20 -8.19 -19.93
CA SER A 38 -9.58 -6.82 -20.26
C SER A 38 -8.65 -5.82 -19.56
N MET A 39 -8.43 -5.99 -18.25
CA MET A 39 -7.54 -5.14 -17.44
C MET A 39 -6.08 -5.25 -17.88
N LEU A 40 -5.60 -6.46 -18.18
CA LEU A 40 -4.24 -6.69 -18.67
C LEU A 40 -3.99 -6.05 -20.05
N ASN A 41 -5.00 -6.02 -20.92
CA ASN A 41 -4.87 -5.54 -22.29
C ASN A 41 -5.13 -4.03 -22.46
N GLU A 42 -5.36 -3.30 -21.37
CA GLU A 42 -5.46 -1.84 -21.40
C GLU A 42 -4.22 -1.19 -22.03
N LYS A 43 -4.40 0.01 -22.59
CA LYS A 43 -3.34 0.75 -23.29
C LYS A 43 -3.17 2.16 -22.71
N PRO A 44 -1.93 2.70 -22.71
CA PRO A 44 -1.69 4.06 -22.26
C PRO A 44 -2.59 5.09 -22.96
N PRO A 45 -3.00 6.17 -22.27
CA PRO A 45 -2.62 6.53 -20.89
C PRO A 45 -3.50 5.86 -19.80
N ASN A 46 -4.56 5.13 -20.20
CA ASN A 46 -5.54 4.56 -19.29
C ASN A 46 -5.27 3.06 -19.05
N ASP A 47 -4.04 2.73 -18.65
CA ASP A 47 -3.55 1.37 -18.42
C ASP A 47 -3.17 1.11 -16.96
N GLY A 48 -3.84 1.78 -16.03
CA GLY A 48 -3.61 1.65 -14.59
C GLY A 48 -3.66 0.19 -14.13
N HIS A 49 -4.67 -0.56 -14.58
CA HIS A 49 -4.81 -1.96 -14.15
C HIS A 49 -3.71 -2.84 -14.73
N ARG A 50 -3.36 -2.66 -16.01
CA ARG A 50 -2.22 -3.34 -16.64
C ARG A 50 -0.91 -3.06 -15.90
N ARG A 51 -0.67 -1.79 -15.53
CA ARG A 51 0.54 -1.39 -14.79
C ARG A 51 0.61 -2.07 -13.43
N THR A 52 -0.52 -2.18 -12.73
CA THR A 52 -0.62 -2.95 -11.48
C THR A 52 -0.34 -4.43 -11.71
N ILE A 53 -0.98 -5.08 -12.68
CA ILE A 53 -0.78 -6.52 -12.98
C ILE A 53 0.69 -6.83 -13.27
N LEU A 54 1.35 -5.95 -14.04
CA LEU A 54 2.74 -6.15 -14.49
C LEU A 54 3.79 -5.59 -13.53
N PHE A 55 3.40 -5.02 -12.38
CA PHE A 55 4.34 -4.37 -11.49
C PHE A 55 5.28 -5.42 -10.84
N PRO A 56 6.59 -5.39 -11.13
CA PRO A 56 7.48 -6.52 -10.88
C PRO A 56 7.85 -6.74 -9.41
N VAL A 57 7.34 -5.91 -8.50
CA VAL A 57 7.58 -6.02 -7.05
C VAL A 57 6.46 -6.76 -6.34
N HIS A 58 5.36 -7.09 -7.02
CA HIS A 58 4.36 -7.96 -6.43
C HIS A 58 4.94 -9.35 -6.22
N THR A 59 4.74 -9.92 -5.03
CA THR A 59 5.17 -11.29 -4.73
C THR A 59 3.99 -12.23 -4.58
N HIS A 60 2.79 -11.71 -4.35
CA HIS A 60 1.57 -12.47 -4.19
C HIS A 60 0.39 -11.71 -4.79
N VAL A 61 -0.64 -12.47 -5.17
CA VAL A 61 -1.95 -11.96 -5.57
C VAL A 61 -3.03 -12.75 -4.84
N GLY A 62 -4.05 -12.05 -4.36
CA GLY A 62 -5.27 -12.63 -3.81
C GLY A 62 -6.48 -12.23 -4.66
N PHE A 63 -7.46 -13.11 -4.76
CA PHE A 63 -8.69 -12.87 -5.52
C PHE A 63 -9.89 -12.85 -4.59
N GLY A 64 -10.66 -11.77 -4.62
CA GLY A 64 -11.99 -11.67 -4.06
C GLY A 64 -13.02 -11.83 -5.16
N ILE A 65 -13.95 -12.77 -5.01
CA ILE A 65 -15.01 -13.04 -5.99
C ILE A 65 -16.35 -12.99 -5.27
N ALA A 66 -17.30 -12.26 -5.85
CA ALA A 66 -18.69 -12.27 -5.42
C ALA A 66 -19.60 -12.50 -6.63
N LEU A 67 -20.56 -13.42 -6.49
CA LEU A 67 -21.55 -13.74 -7.51
C LEU A 67 -22.95 -13.72 -6.88
N GLN A 68 -23.83 -12.89 -7.44
CA GLN A 68 -25.25 -12.85 -7.06
C GLN A 68 -26.11 -12.76 -8.32
N GLY A 69 -26.90 -13.81 -8.59
CA GLY A 69 -27.55 -13.92 -9.89
C GLY A 69 -26.52 -13.82 -11.01
N PHE A 70 -26.80 -13.01 -12.03
CA PHE A 70 -25.88 -12.76 -13.15
C PHE A 70 -24.90 -11.60 -12.91
N HIS A 71 -24.78 -11.11 -11.66
CA HIS A 71 -23.84 -10.07 -11.28
C HIS A 71 -22.58 -10.70 -10.67
N LEU A 72 -21.46 -10.52 -11.36
CA LEU A 72 -20.15 -10.99 -10.96
C LEU A 72 -19.25 -9.80 -10.63
N ARG A 73 -18.47 -9.92 -9.54
CA ARG A 73 -17.47 -8.96 -9.09
C ARG A 73 -16.15 -9.67 -8.86
N LEU A 74 -15.07 -9.02 -9.29
CA LEU A 74 -13.70 -9.48 -9.12
C LEU A 74 -12.89 -8.34 -8.48
N ALA A 75 -12.16 -8.68 -7.42
CA ALA A 75 -11.10 -7.86 -6.87
C ALA A 75 -9.79 -8.65 -6.92
N GLU A 76 -8.75 -8.08 -7.53
CA GLU A 76 -7.40 -8.63 -7.57
C GLU A 76 -6.52 -7.77 -6.65
N LEU A 77 -6.13 -8.33 -5.50
CA LEU A 77 -5.31 -7.64 -4.53
C LEU A 77 -3.86 -8.13 -4.66
N TYR A 78 -3.00 -7.26 -5.17
CA TYR A 78 -1.58 -7.51 -5.33
C TYR A 78 -0.83 -7.00 -4.10
N VAL A 79 0.04 -7.84 -3.53
CA VAL A 79 0.80 -7.48 -2.33
C VAL A 79 2.29 -7.77 -2.49
N ALA A 80 3.10 -7.02 -1.75
CA ALA A 80 4.55 -7.10 -1.74
C ALA A 80 5.07 -7.54 -0.36
N LYS A 81 5.29 -8.84 -0.17
CA LYS A 81 5.77 -9.40 1.11
C LYS A 81 7.29 -9.30 1.28
N TYR A 82 7.81 -8.10 1.51
CA TYR A 82 9.25 -7.89 1.72
C TYR A 82 9.64 -7.48 3.14
N VAL A 83 8.68 -7.00 3.92
CA VAL A 83 8.92 -6.53 5.29
C VAL A 83 8.00 -7.29 6.24
N ARG A 84 8.58 -7.81 7.32
CA ARG A 84 7.79 -8.24 8.47
C ARG A 84 7.75 -7.11 9.47
N VAL A 85 6.59 -6.50 9.63
CA VAL A 85 6.41 -5.43 10.62
C VAL A 85 6.08 -6.04 11.98
N ASP A 86 6.67 -5.48 13.03
CA ASP A 86 6.27 -5.81 14.39
C ASP A 86 4.88 -5.22 14.71
N PRO A 87 4.10 -5.82 15.62
CA PRO A 87 2.79 -5.30 15.98
C PRO A 87 2.87 -3.85 16.52
N ILE A 88 2.02 -2.97 15.96
CA ILE A 88 1.82 -1.60 16.44
C ILE A 88 0.34 -1.38 16.81
N PRO A 89 0.02 -0.44 17.72
CA PRO A 89 -1.36 -0.10 18.00
C PRO A 89 -2.05 0.43 16.73
N GLN A 90 -3.27 -0.07 16.48
CA GLN A 90 -4.11 0.37 15.36
C GLN A 90 -4.92 1.64 15.69
N ARG A 91 -5.00 1.99 16.97
CA ARG A 91 -5.73 3.15 17.51
C ARG A 91 -4.91 3.81 18.59
N VAL A 92 -4.80 5.12 18.55
CA VAL A 92 -4.07 5.94 19.52
C VAL A 92 -4.80 7.25 19.80
N LYS A 93 -4.40 7.94 20.87
CA LYS A 93 -4.86 9.31 21.14
C LYS A 93 -4.06 10.33 20.32
N PRO A 94 -4.60 11.54 20.07
CA PRO A 94 -3.86 12.62 19.43
C PRO A 94 -2.54 12.95 20.13
N LYS A 95 -1.56 13.44 19.35
CA LYS A 95 -0.22 13.84 19.82
C LYS A 95 0.63 12.69 20.37
N GLN A 96 0.26 11.44 20.10
CA GLN A 96 1.09 10.28 20.43
C GLN A 96 2.09 9.98 19.32
N SER A 97 3.13 9.23 19.67
CA SER A 97 4.08 8.66 18.73
C SER A 97 4.11 7.15 18.90
N VAL A 98 4.23 6.41 17.80
CA VAL A 98 4.40 4.96 17.82
C VAL A 98 5.86 4.60 17.58
N LEU A 99 6.32 3.53 18.24
CA LEU A 99 7.58 2.91 17.85
C LEU A 99 7.26 1.96 16.70
N PHE A 100 7.68 2.32 15.50
CA PHE A 100 7.50 1.53 14.30
C PHE A 100 8.77 0.72 14.04
N SER A 101 8.66 -0.60 13.95
CA SER A 101 9.79 -1.49 13.73
C SER A 101 9.43 -2.68 12.87
N GLY A 102 10.44 -3.30 12.28
CA GLY A 102 10.26 -4.50 11.48
C GLY A 102 11.57 -5.02 10.93
N ARG A 103 11.47 -5.97 10.01
CA ARG A 103 12.60 -6.67 9.40
C ARG A 103 12.46 -6.75 7.89
N VAL A 104 13.50 -6.35 7.17
CA VAL A 104 13.61 -6.57 5.73
C VAL A 104 13.97 -8.04 5.47
N LEU A 105 13.11 -8.74 4.74
CA LEU A 105 13.18 -10.19 4.56
C LEU A 105 14.22 -10.57 3.48
N ASN A 106 14.17 -9.91 2.32
CA ASN A 106 15.09 -10.17 1.21
C ASN A 106 16.42 -9.41 1.40
N PRO A 107 17.59 -10.09 1.42
CA PRO A 107 18.91 -9.45 1.50
C PRO A 107 19.27 -8.54 0.31
N GLU A 108 18.66 -8.72 -0.86
CA GLU A 108 18.92 -7.90 -2.05
C GLU A 108 18.23 -6.54 -2.01
N ASN A 109 17.35 -6.35 -1.03
CA ASN A 109 16.62 -5.11 -0.83
C ASN A 109 17.20 -4.34 0.35
N GLU A 110 17.21 -3.01 0.20
CA GLU A 110 17.62 -2.08 1.24
C GLU A 110 16.44 -1.23 1.68
N LEU A 111 16.47 -0.77 2.93
CA LEU A 111 15.47 0.16 3.43
C LEU A 111 15.76 1.55 2.87
N ALA A 112 14.88 2.04 1.99
CA ALA A 112 15.02 3.37 1.40
C ALA A 112 14.47 4.46 2.32
N GLY A 113 13.43 4.15 3.08
CA GLY A 113 12.84 5.09 4.04
C GLY A 113 11.47 4.65 4.54
N VAL A 114 10.89 5.51 5.38
CA VAL A 114 9.53 5.39 5.88
C VAL A 114 8.83 6.72 5.66
N ASP A 115 7.66 6.70 5.03
CA ASP A 115 6.81 7.88 4.89
C ASP A 115 5.57 7.73 5.77
N VAL A 116 5.07 8.86 6.27
CA VAL A 116 3.86 8.95 7.07
C VAL A 116 2.94 9.97 6.44
N TYR A 117 1.78 9.49 5.98
CA TYR A 117 0.73 10.29 5.37
C TYR A 117 -0.37 10.52 6.38
N TYR A 118 -1.01 11.68 6.32
CA TYR A 118 -2.21 11.98 7.10
C TYR A 118 -3.41 12.17 6.18
N GLU A 119 -4.52 11.52 6.53
CA GLU A 119 -5.82 11.77 5.94
C GLU A 119 -6.84 12.08 7.05
N PRO A 120 -7.74 13.06 6.86
CA PRO A 120 -8.83 13.27 7.79
C PRO A 120 -9.77 12.06 7.82
N LEU A 121 -10.56 11.93 8.89
CA LEU A 121 -11.60 10.90 8.93
C LEU A 121 -12.56 11.09 7.74
N PRO A 122 -12.97 9.99 7.06
CA PRO A 122 -13.83 10.09 5.91
C PRO A 122 -15.17 10.71 6.32
N THR A 123 -15.57 11.75 5.59
CA THR A 123 -16.90 12.35 5.68
C THR A 123 -17.76 11.87 4.52
N PRO A 124 -19.09 11.80 4.67
CA PRO A 124 -19.98 11.52 3.55
C PRO A 124 -19.68 12.44 2.36
N PRO A 125 -19.41 11.90 1.16
CA PRO A 125 -19.11 12.71 -0.01
C PRO A 125 -20.37 13.42 -0.52
N GLN A 126 -20.19 14.56 -1.18
CA GLN A 126 -21.26 15.23 -1.92
C GLN A 126 -21.65 14.40 -3.16
N ILE A 127 -22.92 14.49 -3.59
CA ILE A 127 -23.41 13.71 -4.74
C ILE A 127 -22.63 14.04 -6.03
N GLU A 128 -22.27 15.30 -6.22
CA GLU A 128 -21.51 15.77 -7.38
C GLU A 128 -20.11 15.18 -7.41
N TRP A 129 -19.51 14.95 -6.22
CA TRP A 129 -18.20 14.31 -6.09
C TRP A 129 -18.24 12.87 -6.60
N LEU A 130 -19.33 12.14 -6.31
CA LEU A 130 -19.52 10.73 -6.70
C LEU A 130 -19.72 10.52 -8.21
N ARG A 131 -20.06 11.56 -8.96
CA ARG A 131 -20.34 11.47 -10.41
C ARG A 131 -19.10 11.56 -11.28
N VAL A 132 -17.94 11.85 -10.69
CA VAL A 132 -16.68 12.03 -11.42
C VAL A 132 -15.75 10.88 -11.10
N ALA A 133 -15.31 10.15 -12.13
CA ALA A 133 -14.27 9.14 -11.99
C ALA A 133 -12.96 9.81 -11.53
N ARG A 134 -12.32 9.22 -10.53
CA ARG A 134 -11.08 9.73 -9.92
C ARG A 134 -10.11 8.57 -9.71
N SER A 135 -8.81 8.88 -9.78
CA SER A 135 -7.77 7.98 -9.29
C SER A 135 -7.64 8.13 -7.78
N TYR A 136 -7.43 7.02 -7.08
CA TYR A 136 -7.00 7.03 -5.68
C TYR A 136 -5.48 7.08 -5.62
N GLY A 137 -4.95 7.71 -4.58
CA GLY A 137 -3.52 7.83 -4.34
C GLY A 137 -3.26 8.29 -2.91
N MET A 138 -2.02 8.17 -2.47
CA MET A 138 -1.61 8.77 -1.20
C MET A 138 -1.66 10.31 -1.31
N PRO A 139 -1.90 11.03 -0.20
CA PRO A 139 -1.74 12.48 -0.16
C PRO A 139 -0.34 12.93 -0.61
N ASP A 140 -0.24 14.14 -1.17
CA ASP A 140 1.05 14.72 -1.57
C ASP A 140 1.94 15.04 -0.35
N GLU A 141 1.32 15.54 0.72
CA GLU A 141 1.99 15.88 1.97
C GLU A 141 2.29 14.63 2.80
N ARG A 142 3.54 14.52 3.24
CA ARG A 142 4.01 13.42 4.08
C ARG A 142 5.21 13.85 4.92
N GLU A 143 5.39 13.16 6.03
CA GLU A 143 6.63 13.20 6.81
C GLU A 143 7.51 12.00 6.41
N SER A 144 8.76 12.26 6.05
CA SER A 144 9.69 11.24 5.55
C SER A 144 10.83 11.02 6.54
N PHE A 145 11.13 9.75 6.80
CA PHE A 145 12.22 9.31 7.66
C PHE A 145 13.21 8.49 6.84
N GLN A 146 14.50 8.73 7.09
CA GLN A 146 15.59 8.07 6.36
C GLN A 146 16.45 7.20 7.28
N PRO A 147 17.09 6.13 6.76
CA PRO A 147 18.12 5.40 7.48
C PRO A 147 19.18 6.32 8.07
N ARG A 148 19.57 6.07 9.32
CA ARG A 148 20.64 6.86 9.92
C ARG A 148 21.97 6.57 9.23
N LEU A 149 22.63 7.61 8.74
CA LEU A 149 23.93 7.51 8.11
C LEU A 149 25.05 7.25 9.14
N PRO A 150 26.19 6.67 8.70
CA PRO A 150 27.40 6.58 9.51
C PRO A 150 27.85 7.94 10.07
N ALA A 151 28.54 7.90 11.22
CA ALA A 151 29.03 9.10 11.87
C ALA A 151 29.91 9.95 10.93
N GLY A 152 29.61 11.25 10.85
CA GLY A 152 30.32 12.20 9.99
C GLY A 152 29.71 12.37 8.59
N LEU A 153 28.75 11.53 8.21
CA LEU A 153 27.99 11.69 6.97
C LEU A 153 26.64 12.38 7.24
N LEU A 154 26.18 13.13 6.24
CA LEU A 154 24.90 13.83 6.21
C LEU A 154 24.24 13.62 4.85
N TYR A 155 22.92 13.64 4.84
CA TYR A 155 22.14 13.77 3.61
C TYR A 155 22.31 15.18 3.02
N THR A 156 21.85 15.37 1.79
CA THR A 156 21.94 16.65 1.07
C THR A 156 21.18 17.78 1.74
N ASP A 157 20.18 17.45 2.57
CA ASP A 157 19.43 18.39 3.41
C ASP A 157 20.11 18.68 4.77
N GLY A 158 21.28 18.08 5.03
CA GLY A 158 22.03 18.23 6.27
C GLY A 158 21.54 17.35 7.42
N THR A 159 20.54 16.49 7.20
CA THR A 159 20.07 15.55 8.22
C THR A 159 20.97 14.32 8.31
N LYS A 160 20.84 13.58 9.42
CA LYS A 160 21.55 12.31 9.63
C LYS A 160 20.68 11.08 9.36
N GLY A 161 19.37 11.25 9.16
CA GLY A 161 18.38 10.19 9.24
C GLY A 161 18.05 9.74 10.68
N GLU A 162 16.82 9.32 10.87
CA GLU A 162 16.24 8.96 12.16
C GLU A 162 16.13 7.45 12.35
N ILE A 163 15.98 6.69 11.26
CA ILE A 163 15.71 5.26 11.31
C ILE A 163 16.97 4.52 11.76
N GLU A 164 16.86 3.81 12.87
CA GLU A 164 17.94 3.00 13.39
C GLU A 164 17.96 1.63 12.69
N MET A 165 19.08 1.34 12.03
CA MET A 165 19.35 0.02 11.46
C MET A 165 20.00 -0.88 12.51
N LEU A 166 19.40 -2.03 12.74
CA LEU A 166 19.79 -3.02 13.74
C LEU A 166 20.30 -4.30 13.07
N ALA A 167 20.97 -5.16 13.84
CA ALA A 167 21.46 -6.44 13.36
C ALA A 167 20.34 -7.29 12.73
N GLY A 168 20.67 -8.06 11.70
CA GLY A 168 19.73 -8.96 11.03
C GLY A 168 18.72 -8.28 10.10
N ARG A 169 19.01 -7.05 9.63
CA ARG A 169 18.14 -6.20 8.81
C ARG A 169 16.85 -5.78 9.52
N ASN A 170 16.93 -5.68 10.85
CA ASN A 170 15.87 -5.08 11.64
C ASN A 170 16.01 -3.56 11.59
N PHE A 171 14.90 -2.84 11.66
CA PHE A 171 14.89 -1.39 11.71
C PHE A 171 13.89 -0.92 12.76
N ARG A 172 14.09 0.30 13.27
CA ARG A 172 13.10 0.98 14.11
C ARG A 172 13.15 2.48 13.96
N VAL A 173 12.00 3.14 14.08
CA VAL A 173 11.86 4.59 14.06
C VAL A 173 10.69 5.01 14.95
N ARG A 174 10.84 6.16 15.61
CA ARG A 174 9.74 6.78 16.35
C ARG A 174 8.94 7.65 15.38
N VAL A 175 7.71 7.24 15.10
CA VAL A 175 6.80 7.97 14.21
C VAL A 175 5.87 8.85 15.04
N PRO A 176 5.94 10.18 14.93
CA PRO A 176 4.91 11.06 15.44
C PRO A 176 3.62 10.88 14.62
N LEU A 177 2.47 10.88 15.30
CA LEU A 177 1.17 10.79 14.65
C LEU A 177 0.43 12.13 14.75
N SER A 178 -0.62 12.27 13.93
CA SER A 178 -1.37 13.51 13.81
C SER A 178 -1.85 14.07 15.16
N ARG A 179 -1.88 15.40 15.24
CA ARG A 179 -2.37 16.13 16.42
C ARG A 179 -3.89 16.27 16.45
N ILE A 180 -4.55 15.93 15.34
CA ILE A 180 -5.99 15.98 15.13
C ILE A 180 -6.48 14.59 14.70
N PRO A 181 -7.77 14.26 14.90
CA PRO A 181 -8.32 12.98 14.48
C PRO A 181 -8.14 12.71 12.98
N GLY A 182 -7.89 11.46 12.65
CA GLY A 182 -7.66 11.02 11.27
C GLY A 182 -6.89 9.72 11.17
N ILE A 183 -6.55 9.35 9.95
CA ILE A 183 -5.82 8.13 9.63
C ILE A 183 -4.38 8.53 9.29
N ASN A 184 -3.42 7.94 9.99
CA ASN A 184 -2.01 8.06 9.65
C ASN A 184 -1.59 6.78 8.94
N THR A 185 -1.13 6.89 7.70
CA THR A 185 -0.66 5.74 6.92
C THR A 185 0.85 5.75 6.90
N ILE A 186 1.46 4.77 7.56
CA ILE A 186 2.90 4.54 7.59
C ILE A 186 3.24 3.61 6.42
N MET A 187 4.06 4.08 5.49
CA MET A 187 4.51 3.33 4.32
C MET A 187 6.01 3.07 4.39
N VAL A 188 6.41 1.83 4.18
CA VAL A 188 7.82 1.44 4.10
C VAL A 188 8.24 1.34 2.66
N TRP A 189 9.35 1.99 2.32
CA TRP A 189 9.94 1.97 1.01
C TRP A 189 11.21 1.13 1.02
N LEU A 190 11.34 0.22 0.07
CA LEU A 190 12.57 -0.50 -0.20
C LEU A 190 13.13 -0.12 -1.57
N SER A 191 14.43 -0.29 -1.75
CA SER A 191 15.10 -0.22 -3.05
C SER A 191 15.82 -1.55 -3.32
N LYS A 192 16.03 -1.87 -4.60
CA LYS A 192 16.93 -2.96 -5.01
C LYS A 192 18.37 -2.42 -5.06
N GLY A 193 19.13 -2.66 -3.99
CA GLY A 193 20.44 -2.04 -3.77
C GLY A 193 20.39 -0.52 -3.55
N GLU A 194 21.56 0.07 -3.29
CA GLU A 194 21.72 1.49 -2.89
C GLU A 194 21.15 2.51 -3.90
N ASN A 195 21.12 2.18 -5.20
CA ASN A 195 20.67 3.09 -6.27
C ASN A 195 19.36 2.64 -6.95
N GLY A 196 18.66 1.65 -6.37
CA GLY A 196 17.40 1.18 -6.92
C GLY A 196 16.28 2.21 -6.77
N VAL A 197 15.36 2.25 -7.74
CA VAL A 197 14.12 3.04 -7.61
C VAL A 197 13.32 2.52 -6.42
N PRO A 198 12.96 3.38 -5.43
CA PRO A 198 12.16 2.95 -4.30
C PRO A 198 10.80 2.42 -4.71
N PHE A 199 10.33 1.37 -4.03
CA PHE A 199 9.02 0.77 -4.23
C PHE A 199 8.34 0.50 -2.88
N PRO A 200 7.00 0.54 -2.81
CA PRO A 200 6.30 0.36 -1.56
C PRO A 200 6.33 -1.11 -1.16
N ALA A 201 6.69 -1.39 0.08
CA ALA A 201 6.90 -2.74 0.60
C ALA A 201 6.00 -3.08 1.80
N SER A 202 5.52 -2.08 2.51
CA SER A 202 4.56 -2.25 3.61
C SER A 202 3.72 -0.98 3.72
N GLN A 203 2.46 -1.14 4.14
CA GLN A 203 1.60 -0.02 4.50
C GLN A 203 0.78 -0.39 5.73
N ILE A 204 0.75 0.49 6.73
CA ILE A 204 -0.02 0.29 7.95
C ILE A 204 -0.74 1.57 8.33
N CYS A 205 -2.02 1.45 8.64
CA CYS A 205 -2.84 2.55 9.09
C CYS A 205 -2.93 2.55 10.62
N VAL A 206 -2.84 3.74 11.21
CA VAL A 206 -3.11 4.00 12.63
C VAL A 206 -4.19 5.07 12.71
N LEU A 207 -5.30 4.74 13.36
CA LEU A 207 -6.38 5.68 13.64
C LEU A 207 -6.01 6.54 14.84
N VAL A 208 -6.12 7.86 14.69
CA VAL A 208 -5.99 8.84 15.76
C VAL A 208 -7.39 9.33 16.12
N GLU A 209 -7.82 9.12 17.36
CA GLU A 209 -9.12 9.53 17.92
C GLU A 209 -9.05 9.91 19.41
#